data_AF-J9DMV6-F1
#
_entry.id   AF-J9DMV6-F1
#
_cell.length_a   1.000
_cell.length_b   1.000
_cell.length_c   1.000
_cell.angle_alpha   90.00
_cell.angle_beta   90.00
_cell.angle_gamma   90.00
#
_symmetry.space_group_name_H-M   'P 1'
#
loop_
_entity.id
_entity.type
_entity.pdbx_description
1 polymer ?
#
loop_
_entity_poly.entity_id
_entity_poly.type
_entity_poly.pdbx_seq_one_letter_code
_entity_poly.pdbx_strand_id
1 'polypeptide(L)'
;DQSFGQKTPLKYCPVSCDYASSFISDGSAESFSSNATTQLDYSRLKSEHRKLQKHLQVRLERYRAADPEHTIRRLLRNDPVSLDLYRSKKEKLDLLEAALESYDGNVIIAVSI
;
A
#
# COMPACT_ATOMS: atom_id res chain seq x y z
N ASP A 1 -31.67 3.63 44.12
CA ASP A 1 -30.89 2.59 44.82
C ASP A 1 -30.43 1.49 43.89
N GLN A 2 -29.14 1.14 44.02
CA GLN A 2 -28.48 -0.18 43.89
C GLN A 2 -28.97 -1.11 42.75
N SER A 3 -28.19 -1.38 41.68
CA SER A 3 -26.95 -2.20 41.60
C SER A 3 -27.12 -3.67 41.99
N PHE A 4 -26.34 -4.52 41.30
CA PHE A 4 -26.13 -5.98 41.40
C PHE A 4 -27.14 -6.80 40.57
N GLY A 5 -26.80 -7.29 39.37
CA GLY A 5 -25.78 -8.30 39.09
C GLY A 5 -26.45 -9.68 39.23
N GLN A 6 -26.52 -10.51 38.19
CA GLN A 6 -25.57 -11.63 38.04
C GLN A 6 -25.76 -12.40 36.71
N LYS A 7 -24.63 -12.50 35.98
CA LYS A 7 -24.02 -13.71 35.39
C LYS A 7 -24.66 -14.35 34.13
N THR A 8 -23.92 -14.18 33.04
CA THR A 8 -23.92 -14.93 31.78
C THR A 8 -23.74 -16.44 31.98
N PRO A 9 -24.08 -17.22 30.94
CA PRO A 9 -23.17 -18.26 30.51
C PRO A 9 -22.65 -17.91 29.10
N LEU A 10 -21.38 -17.52 29.06
CA LEU A 10 -20.57 -17.53 27.84
C LEU A 10 -20.57 -18.97 27.32
N LYS A 11 -21.19 -19.22 26.17
CA LYS A 11 -20.95 -20.46 25.42
C LYS A 11 -19.54 -20.37 24.84
N TYR A 12 -18.58 -20.78 25.68
CA TYR A 12 -17.22 -21.09 25.29
C TYR A 12 -17.28 -22.34 24.41
N CYS A 13 -17.17 -22.17 23.10
CA CYS A 13 -16.85 -23.28 22.22
C CYS A 13 -15.35 -23.54 22.39
N PRO A 14 -14.93 -24.73 22.88
CA PRO A 14 -13.52 -25.06 23.00
C PRO A 14 -12.87 -25.01 21.62
N VAL A 15 -11.75 -24.31 21.55
CA VAL A 15 -10.81 -24.33 20.44
C VAL A 15 -10.26 -25.76 20.39
N SER A 16 -10.75 -26.59 19.48
CA SER A 16 -10.02 -27.81 19.12
C SER A 16 -8.98 -27.41 18.08
N CYS A 17 -7.77 -27.20 18.56
CA CYS A 17 -6.58 -27.14 17.75
C CYS A 17 -6.31 -28.56 17.24
N ASP A 18 -6.99 -28.98 16.17
CA ASP A 18 -6.64 -30.21 15.47
C ASP A 18 -5.42 -29.93 14.59
N TYR A 19 -4.27 -29.76 15.25
CA TYR A 19 -2.96 -29.75 14.62
C TYR A 19 -2.56 -31.20 14.31
N ALA A 20 -3.24 -31.81 13.34
CA ALA A 20 -2.79 -33.02 12.64
C ALA A 20 -3.85 -33.43 11.59
N SER A 21 -4.05 -32.62 10.55
CA SER A 21 -4.50 -33.22 9.29
C SER A 21 -3.28 -33.85 8.64
N SER A 22 -3.01 -35.09 9.02
CA SER A 22 -2.06 -35.97 8.34
C SER A 22 -2.31 -35.91 6.84
N PHE A 23 -1.28 -35.59 6.05
CA PHE A 23 -1.31 -35.79 4.62
C PHE A 23 -1.46 -37.30 4.36
N ILE A 24 -2.69 -37.77 4.18
CA ILE A 24 -2.92 -39.07 3.56
C ILE A 24 -2.65 -38.82 2.08
N SER A 25 -1.43 -39.17 1.66
CA SER A 25 -1.06 -39.24 0.25
C SER A 25 -1.70 -40.49 -0.32
N ASP A 26 -2.99 -40.43 -0.62
CA ASP A 26 -3.65 -41.47 -1.40
C ASP A 26 -3.10 -41.47 -2.83
N GLY A 27 -2.79 -42.68 -3.28
CA GLY A 27 -1.94 -42.97 -4.42
C GLY A 27 -2.45 -42.45 -5.77
N SER A 28 -1.47 -42.22 -6.64
CA SER A 28 -1.57 -41.93 -8.06
C SER A 28 -2.68 -42.65 -8.80
N ALA A 29 -3.74 -41.92 -9.13
CA ALA A 29 -4.69 -42.27 -10.20
C ALA A 29 -5.11 -41.08 -11.09
N GLU A 30 -4.43 -39.93 -11.03
CA GLU A 30 -4.91 -38.70 -11.69
C GLU A 30 -3.84 -37.94 -12.49
N SER A 31 -3.38 -38.55 -13.58
CA SER A 31 -2.44 -37.94 -14.55
C SER A 31 -3.10 -36.91 -15.47
N PHE A 32 -4.44 -36.88 -15.55
CA PHE A 32 -5.19 -35.90 -16.37
C PHE A 32 -5.76 -34.73 -15.53
N SER A 33 -6.02 -34.96 -14.25
CA SER A 33 -6.53 -33.96 -13.30
C SER A 33 -5.41 -33.07 -12.74
N SER A 34 -4.20 -33.62 -12.54
CA SER A 34 -3.01 -32.88 -12.07
C SER A 34 -2.58 -31.74 -13.02
N ASN A 35 -2.73 -31.92 -14.33
CA ASN A 35 -2.43 -30.86 -15.29
C ASN A 35 -3.50 -29.75 -15.28
N ALA A 36 -4.77 -30.12 -15.03
CA ALA A 36 -5.87 -29.16 -14.91
C ALA A 36 -5.76 -28.34 -13.62
N THR A 37 -5.47 -28.97 -12.49
CA THR A 37 -5.24 -28.28 -11.20
C THR A 37 -4.01 -27.39 -11.27
N THR A 38 -2.89 -27.85 -11.83
CA THR A 38 -1.69 -27.00 -12.01
C THR A 38 -1.91 -25.82 -12.96
N GLN A 39 -2.71 -25.98 -14.03
CA GLN A 39 -3.11 -24.87 -14.91
C GLN A 39 -4.00 -23.84 -14.20
N LEU A 40 -4.93 -24.31 -13.35
CA LEU A 40 -5.78 -23.44 -12.52
C LEU A 40 -4.94 -22.69 -11.48
N ASP A 41 -4.00 -23.37 -10.82
CA ASP A 41 -3.09 -22.78 -9.85
C ASP A 41 -2.19 -21.73 -10.51
N TYR A 42 -1.65 -22.02 -11.70
CA TYR A 42 -0.86 -21.06 -12.46
C TYR A 42 -1.68 -19.84 -12.87
N SER A 43 -2.92 -20.05 -13.30
CA SER A 43 -3.85 -18.96 -13.66
C SER A 43 -4.16 -18.07 -12.46
N ARG A 44 -4.40 -18.69 -11.30
CA ARG A 44 -4.59 -17.98 -10.03
C ARG A 44 -3.35 -17.18 -9.66
N LEU A 45 -2.17 -17.79 -9.66
CA LEU A 45 -0.90 -17.15 -9.35
C LEU A 45 -0.63 -15.95 -10.29
N LYS A 46 -0.87 -16.12 -11.59
CA LYS A 46 -0.71 -15.04 -12.59
C LYS A 46 -1.69 -13.89 -12.34
N SER A 47 -2.92 -14.20 -11.93
CA SER A 47 -3.92 -13.17 -11.59
C SER A 47 -3.52 -12.38 -10.34
N GLU A 48 -3.00 -13.05 -9.31
CA GLU A 48 -2.50 -12.39 -8.10
C GLU A 48 -1.28 -11.55 -8.40
N HIS A 49 -0.33 -12.06 -9.18
CA HIS A 49 0.83 -11.30 -9.62
C HIS A 49 0.43 -10.00 -10.33
N ARG A 50 -0.52 -10.07 -11.28
CA ARG A 50 -1.04 -8.88 -11.97
C ARG A 50 -1.73 -7.91 -11.01
N LYS A 51 -2.53 -8.43 -10.06
CA LYS A 51 -3.22 -7.62 -9.06
C LYS A 51 -2.22 -6.89 -8.16
N LEU A 52 -1.20 -7.60 -7.67
CA LEU A 52 -0.14 -7.04 -6.83
C LEU A 52 0.70 -6.02 -7.59
N GLN A 53 1.09 -6.32 -8.84
CA GLN A 53 1.83 -5.40 -9.69
C GLN A 53 1.06 -4.10 -9.91
N LYS A 54 -0.24 -4.20 -10.27
CA LYS A 54 -1.12 -3.04 -10.42
C LYS A 54 -1.24 -2.25 -9.11
N HIS A 55 -1.40 -2.93 -7.98
CA HIS A 55 -1.49 -2.27 -6.68
C HIS A 55 -0.21 -1.50 -6.35
N LEU A 56 0.96 -2.09 -6.56
CA LEU A 56 2.26 -1.44 -6.33
C LEU A 56 2.43 -0.20 -7.21
N GLN A 57 2.12 -0.30 -8.50
CA GLN A 57 2.20 0.83 -9.43
C GLN A 57 1.35 2.01 -8.96
N VAL A 58 0.09 1.76 -8.58
CA VAL A 58 -0.83 2.80 -8.09
C VAL A 58 -0.30 3.47 -6.81
N ARG A 59 0.36 2.72 -5.92
CA ARG A 59 0.97 3.35 -4.74
C ARG A 59 2.13 4.26 -5.12
N LEU A 60 3.02 3.81 -6.01
CA LEU A 60 4.18 4.60 -6.42
C LEU A 60 3.78 5.93 -7.05
N GLU A 61 2.73 5.94 -7.88
CA GLU A 61 2.22 7.18 -8.49
C GLU A 61 1.71 8.20 -7.46
N ARG A 62 1.09 7.73 -6.36
CA ARG A 62 0.56 8.61 -5.31
C ARG A 62 1.63 9.25 -4.42
N TYR A 63 2.82 8.66 -4.35
CA TYR A 63 3.94 9.12 -3.53
C TYR A 63 5.10 9.66 -4.36
N ARG A 64 4.83 10.04 -5.61
CA ARG A 64 5.80 10.69 -6.47
C ARG A 64 5.71 12.20 -6.29
N ALA A 65 6.87 12.86 -6.20
CA ALA A 65 6.94 14.31 -6.27
C ALA A 65 6.28 14.82 -7.57
N ALA A 66 5.51 15.89 -7.45
CA ALA A 66 4.98 16.60 -8.60
C ALA A 66 6.11 17.32 -9.35
N ASP A 67 5.80 17.81 -10.55
CA ASP A 67 6.70 18.69 -11.27
C ASP A 67 7.02 19.96 -10.44
N PRO A 68 8.30 20.39 -10.34
CA PRO A 68 8.71 21.58 -9.60
C PRO A 68 7.82 22.79 -9.87
N GLU A 69 7.61 23.17 -11.12
CA GLU A 69 6.80 24.33 -11.45
C GLU A 69 5.36 24.18 -11.00
N HIS A 70 4.81 22.96 -11.09
CA HIS A 70 3.46 22.70 -10.61
C HIS A 70 3.35 22.88 -9.10
N THR A 71 4.35 22.41 -8.35
CA THR A 71 4.43 22.65 -6.91
C THR A 71 4.52 24.14 -6.59
N ILE A 72 5.39 24.89 -7.28
CA ILE A 72 5.51 26.36 -7.09
C ILE A 72 4.18 27.06 -7.36
N ARG A 73 3.48 26.71 -8.46
CA ARG A 73 2.15 27.27 -8.76
C ARG A 73 1.13 27.01 -7.66
N ARG A 74 1.19 25.84 -7.00
CA ARG A 74 0.32 25.50 -5.86
C ARG A 74 0.71 26.30 -4.62
N LEU A 75 2.00 26.42 -4.33
CA LEU A 75 2.50 27.23 -3.21
C LEU A 75 2.11 28.71 -3.36
N LEU A 76 2.20 29.27 -4.56
CA LEU A 76 1.75 30.65 -4.86
C LEU A 76 0.24 30.86 -4.63
N ARG A 77 -0.55 29.78 -4.73
CA ARG A 77 -1.99 29.79 -4.43
C ARG A 77 -2.30 29.51 -2.96
N ASN A 78 -1.28 29.32 -2.14
CA ASN A 78 -1.37 28.86 -0.75
C ASN A 78 -2.04 27.49 -0.60
N ASP A 79 -1.94 26.63 -1.64
CA ASP A 79 -2.40 25.25 -1.55
C ASP A 79 -1.41 24.42 -0.72
N PRO A 80 -1.88 23.45 0.08
CA PRO A 80 -1.00 22.56 0.83
C PRO A 80 -0.22 21.62 -0.12
N VAL A 81 1.11 21.56 0.03
CA VAL A 81 1.99 20.69 -0.76
C VAL A 81 2.92 19.87 0.15
N SER A 82 3.06 18.58 -0.17
CA SER A 82 3.98 17.65 0.48
C SER A 82 5.38 17.76 -0.11
N LEU A 83 6.23 18.59 0.50
CA LEU A 83 7.62 18.80 0.08
C LEU A 83 8.54 17.62 0.42
N ASP A 84 8.11 16.75 1.32
CA ASP A 84 8.82 15.52 1.70
C ASP A 84 8.90 14.48 0.58
N LEU A 85 8.17 14.68 -0.53
CA LEU A 85 8.23 13.81 -1.71
C LEU A 85 9.51 14.04 -2.55
N TYR A 86 10.17 15.20 -2.42
CA TYR A 86 11.43 15.52 -3.12
C TYR A 86 12.62 14.97 -2.33
N ARG A 87 13.00 13.71 -2.59
CA ARG A 87 13.93 12.94 -1.73
C ARG A 87 15.39 13.12 -2.12
N SER A 88 15.67 13.23 -3.41
CA SER A 88 17.04 13.35 -3.91
C SER A 88 17.54 14.80 -3.86
N LYS A 89 18.86 14.97 -3.76
CA LYS A 89 19.49 16.30 -3.82
C LYS A 89 19.11 17.03 -5.12
N LYS A 90 19.10 16.32 -6.24
CA LYS A 90 18.75 16.88 -7.54
C LYS A 90 17.32 17.43 -7.54
N GLU A 91 16.34 16.63 -7.11
CA GLU A 91 14.93 17.05 -7.03
C GLU A 91 14.74 18.29 -6.16
N LYS A 92 15.45 18.38 -5.04
CA LYS A 92 15.39 19.57 -4.16
C LYS A 92 16.00 20.81 -4.81
N LEU A 93 17.10 20.66 -5.54
CA LEU A 93 17.72 21.77 -6.26
C LEU A 93 16.84 22.23 -7.43
N ASP A 94 16.32 21.30 -8.22
CA ASP A 94 15.40 21.60 -9.33
C ASP A 94 14.13 22.32 -8.79
N LEU A 95 13.63 21.94 -7.61
CA LEU A 95 12.52 22.65 -6.95
C LEU A 95 12.89 24.05 -6.45
N LEU A 96 14.07 24.20 -5.85
CA LEU A 96 14.54 25.49 -5.35
C LEU A 96 14.80 26.46 -6.49
N GLU A 97 15.36 26.00 -7.60
CA GLU A 97 15.57 26.80 -8.81
C GLU A 97 14.24 27.36 -9.33
N ALA A 98 13.21 26.52 -9.47
CA ALA A 98 11.87 26.97 -9.84
C ALA A 98 11.26 27.95 -8.81
N ALA A 99 11.56 27.79 -7.52
CA ALA A 99 11.11 28.74 -6.49
C ALA A 99 11.78 30.11 -6.65
N LEU A 100 13.08 30.15 -6.95
CA LEU A 100 13.81 31.40 -7.18
C LEU A 100 13.27 32.16 -8.40
N GLU A 101 12.89 31.44 -9.45
CA GLU A 101 12.26 32.02 -10.65
C GLU A 101 10.88 32.63 -10.38
N SER A 102 10.20 32.23 -9.29
CA SER A 102 8.92 32.84 -8.89
C SER A 102 9.07 34.21 -8.22
N TYR A 103 10.29 34.56 -7.76
CA TYR A 103 10.59 35.78 -7.01
C TYR A 103 9.72 36.02 -5.75
N ASP A 104 9.05 34.98 -5.24
CA ASP A 104 8.25 35.05 -4.02
C ASP A 104 9.04 34.55 -2.80
N GLY A 105 9.34 35.45 -1.88
CA GLY A 105 10.12 35.14 -0.68
C GLY A 105 9.47 34.09 0.22
N ASN A 106 8.13 34.05 0.31
CA ASN A 106 7.44 33.06 1.14
C ASN A 106 7.58 31.66 0.54
N VAL A 107 7.47 31.54 -0.79
CA VAL A 107 7.67 30.27 -1.50
C VAL A 107 9.11 29.78 -1.36
N ILE A 108 10.09 30.67 -1.53
CA ILE A 108 11.52 30.34 -1.39
C ILE A 108 11.83 29.84 0.03
N ILE A 109 11.30 30.53 1.05
CA ILE A 109 11.47 30.13 2.45
C ILE A 109 10.81 28.78 2.70
N ALA A 110 9.58 28.58 2.22
CA ALA A 110 8.84 27.32 2.40
C ALA A 110 9.58 26.11 1.82
N VAL A 111 10.27 26.27 0.69
CA VAL A 111 11.06 25.20 0.05
C VAL A 111 12.42 24.98 0.73
N SER A 112 12.96 25.99 1.41
CA SER A 112 14.31 25.95 2.01
C SER A 112 14.37 25.34 3.41
N ILE A 113 13.23 25.19 4.10
CA ILE A 113 13.10 24.63 5.46
C ILE A 113 12.96 23.10 5.38
#